data_AF-A0A929HPX3-F1
#
_entry.id   AF-A0A929HPX3-F1
#
_cell.length_a   1.000
_cell.length_b   1.000
_cell.length_c   1.000
_cell.angle_alpha   90.00
_cell.angle_beta   90.00
_cell.angle_gamma   90.00
#
_symmetry.space_group_name_H-M   'P 1'
#
loop_
_entity.id
_entity.type
_entity.pdbx_description
1 polymer ?
#
loop_
_entity_poly.entity_id
_entity_poly.type
_entity_poly.pdbx_seq_one_letter_code
_entity_poly.pdbx_strand_id
1 'polypeptide(L)'
;EDNDWLECFNVNGVVMAKAVVSHRIPRGKAFMYHAQERMINTPGSKLSGKRGGTHNSVTRILVKPTQMIGGYAQLSYGFNYYGPTGAQRDEVIVVRKAGKVDWYED
;
A
#
# COMPACT_ATOMS: atom_id res chain seq x y z
N GLU A 1 12.89 -15.54 4.44
CA GLU A 1 13.11 -16.53 3.38
C GLU A 1 12.03 -16.34 2.34
N ASP A 2 12.17 -17.00 1.20
CA ASP A 2 11.10 -16.96 0.20
C ASP A 2 9.81 -17.53 0.80
N ASN A 3 8.66 -16.97 0.42
CA ASN A 3 7.33 -17.37 0.90
C ASN A 3 7.05 -17.15 2.41
N ASP A 4 7.97 -16.54 3.18
CA ASP A 4 7.73 -16.17 4.58
C ASP A 4 6.62 -15.12 4.72
N TRP A 5 5.88 -15.18 5.82
CA TRP A 5 4.93 -14.12 6.17
C TRP A 5 5.65 -12.84 6.62
N LEU A 6 5.29 -11.75 5.97
CA LEU A 6 5.76 -10.40 6.24
C LEU A 6 4.61 -9.54 6.72
N GLU A 7 4.94 -8.64 7.65
CA GLU A 7 4.09 -7.55 8.09
C GLU A 7 4.72 -6.24 7.62
N CYS A 8 4.01 -5.55 6.73
CA CYS A 8 4.43 -4.32 6.08
C CYS A 8 3.55 -3.17 6.59
N PHE A 9 4.11 -2.14 7.20
CA PHE A 9 3.31 -1.10 7.86
C PHE A 9 3.96 0.27 7.83
N ASN A 10 3.14 1.29 8.02
CA ASN A 10 3.54 2.66 8.32
C ASN A 10 2.46 3.33 9.19
N VAL A 11 2.48 4.66 9.26
CA VAL A 11 1.49 5.47 10.01
C VAL A 11 0.06 5.27 9.49
N ASN A 12 -0.13 4.96 8.21
CA ASN A 12 -1.46 4.87 7.60
C ASN A 12 -2.14 3.52 7.91
N GLY A 13 -1.36 2.44 7.98
CA GLY A 13 -1.91 1.11 8.25
C GLY A 13 -0.90 -0.02 8.06
N VAL A 14 -1.43 -1.23 7.91
CA VAL A 14 -0.66 -2.48 7.87
C VAL A 14 -1.18 -3.43 6.80
N VAL A 15 -0.26 -4.17 6.19
CA VAL A 15 -0.50 -5.22 5.20
C VAL A 15 0.22 -6.49 5.64
N MET A 16 -0.50 -7.61 5.54
CA MET A 16 0.06 -8.95 5.73
C MET A 16 0.21 -9.60 4.36
N ALA A 17 1.42 -10.03 4.01
CA ALA A 17 1.68 -10.65 2.71
C ALA A 17 2.82 -11.66 2.79
N LYS A 18 2.93 -12.53 1.80
CA LYS A 18 4.06 -13.44 1.67
C LYS A 18 5.20 -12.81 0.87
N ALA A 19 6.43 -13.10 1.28
CA ALA A 19 7.62 -12.67 0.58
C ALA A 19 7.76 -13.40 -0.76
N VAL A 20 8.14 -12.67 -1.81
CA VAL A 20 8.70 -13.24 -3.03
C VAL A 20 10.11 -12.70 -3.17
N VAL A 21 11.11 -13.51 -2.84
CA VAL A 21 12.51 -13.11 -2.84
C VAL A 21 13.08 -13.29 -4.24
N SER A 22 13.49 -12.19 -4.87
CA SER A 22 14.02 -12.23 -6.23
C SER A 22 15.22 -11.31 -6.39
N HIS A 23 16.24 -11.81 -7.09
CA HIS A 23 17.44 -11.05 -7.46
C HIS A 23 17.13 -9.86 -8.39
N ARG A 24 15.99 -9.87 -9.07
CA ARG A 24 15.59 -8.81 -10.02
C ARG A 24 15.16 -7.52 -9.31
N ILE A 25 14.76 -7.61 -8.04
CA ILE A 25 14.29 -6.46 -7.28
C ILE A 25 15.50 -5.75 -6.68
N PRO A 26 15.73 -4.46 -7.01
CA PRO A 26 16.87 -3.72 -6.47
C PRO A 26 16.72 -3.53 -4.96
N ARG A 27 17.85 -3.46 -4.26
CA ARG A 27 17.88 -3.24 -2.81
C ARG A 27 17.21 -1.91 -2.45
N GLY A 28 16.52 -1.89 -1.31
CA GLY A 28 15.81 -0.72 -0.80
C GLY A 28 14.43 -0.49 -1.41
N LYS A 29 13.95 -1.39 -2.29
CA LYS A 29 12.60 -1.33 -2.86
C LYS A 29 11.84 -2.62 -2.61
N ALA A 30 10.53 -2.50 -2.44
CA ALA A 30 9.61 -3.62 -2.37
C ALA A 30 8.48 -3.40 -3.39
N PHE A 31 8.05 -4.47 -4.04
CA PHE A 31 6.98 -4.42 -5.01
C PHE A 31 5.84 -5.30 -4.52
N MET A 32 4.70 -4.68 -4.27
CA MET A 32 3.41 -5.36 -4.19
C MET A 32 2.67 -5.01 -5.47
N TYR A 33 2.40 -6.01 -6.32
CA TYR A 33 1.66 -5.78 -7.55
C TYR A 33 0.26 -5.24 -7.23
N HIS A 34 -0.31 -4.40 -8.09
CA HIS A 34 -1.51 -3.67 -7.73
C HIS A 34 -2.72 -4.59 -7.49
N ALA A 35 -3.50 -4.25 -6.47
CA ALA A 35 -4.84 -4.79 -6.21
C ALA A 35 -4.94 -6.31 -5.94
N GLN A 36 -4.16 -6.83 -4.97
CA GLN A 36 -4.59 -8.03 -4.25
C GLN A 36 -5.69 -7.66 -3.25
N GLU A 37 -6.77 -8.44 -3.28
CA GLU A 37 -7.91 -8.26 -2.41
C GLU A 37 -7.66 -8.85 -1.01
N ARG A 38 -8.51 -8.47 -0.05
CA ARG A 38 -8.41 -8.86 1.37
C ARG A 38 -9.14 -10.17 1.70
N MET A 39 -9.80 -10.80 0.72
CA MET A 39 -10.67 -11.95 0.96
C MET A 39 -9.93 -13.30 0.97
N ILE A 40 -8.86 -13.43 0.19
CA ILE A 40 -8.16 -14.70 -0.01
C ILE A 40 -6.84 -14.66 0.75
N ASN A 41 -6.57 -15.69 1.56
CA ASN A 41 -5.26 -15.95 2.16
C ASN A 41 -4.64 -14.72 2.88
N THR A 42 -5.48 -13.97 3.60
CA THR A 42 -5.07 -12.75 4.33
C THR A 42 -5.23 -12.98 5.83
N PRO A 43 -4.15 -13.26 6.57
CA PRO A 43 -4.23 -13.53 8.00
C PRO A 43 -4.42 -12.24 8.82
N GLY A 44 -4.59 -12.41 10.14
CA GLY A 44 -4.55 -11.34 11.12
C GLY A 44 -3.21 -10.62 11.20
N SER A 45 -3.25 -9.30 11.46
CA SER A 45 -2.08 -8.51 11.86
C SER A 45 -2.12 -8.27 13.37
N LYS A 46 -0.98 -8.55 14.03
CA LYS A 46 -0.80 -8.31 15.47
C LYS A 46 -0.69 -6.83 15.81
N LEU A 47 -0.19 -6.01 14.88
CA LEU A 47 -0.11 -4.56 15.06
C LEU A 47 -1.49 -3.92 15.12
N SER A 48 -2.39 -4.30 14.21
CA SER A 48 -3.73 -3.70 14.15
C SER A 48 -4.77 -4.44 14.98
N GLY A 49 -4.50 -5.67 15.43
CA GLY A 49 -5.49 -6.53 16.10
C GLY A 49 -6.69 -6.88 15.20
N LYS A 50 -6.49 -6.83 13.88
CA LYS A 50 -7.53 -6.97 12.85
C LYS A 50 -6.95 -7.78 11.69
N ARG A 51 -7.81 -8.28 10.78
CA ARG A 51 -7.36 -8.91 9.53
C ARG A 51 -6.41 -7.98 8.76
N GLY A 52 -5.32 -8.51 8.21
CA GLY A 52 -4.34 -7.74 7.43
C GLY A 52 -4.99 -6.90 6.34
N GLY A 53 -4.40 -5.74 6.06
CA GLY A 53 -4.88 -4.82 5.03
C GLY A 53 -4.47 -5.22 3.62
N THR A 54 -4.75 -4.33 2.66
CA THR A 54 -4.34 -4.44 1.25
C THR A 54 -3.24 -3.44 0.94
N HIS A 55 -2.65 -3.50 -0.25
CA HIS A 55 -1.60 -2.55 -0.66
C HIS A 55 -1.95 -1.06 -0.43
N ASN A 56 -3.22 -0.66 -0.52
CA ASN A 56 -3.64 0.73 -0.25
C ASN A 56 -3.79 1.05 1.24
N SER A 57 -3.78 0.07 2.14
CA SER A 57 -3.82 0.30 3.59
C SER A 57 -2.60 1.05 4.13
N VAL A 58 -1.47 1.01 3.42
CA VAL A 58 -0.27 1.80 3.76
C VAL A 58 -0.19 3.12 3.00
N THR A 59 -1.15 3.42 2.11
CA THR A 59 -1.14 4.66 1.31
C THR A 59 -2.06 5.73 1.90
N ARG A 60 -1.75 7.00 1.65
CA ARG A 60 -2.64 8.13 1.95
C ARG A 60 -2.70 9.10 0.77
N ILE A 61 -3.86 9.71 0.57
CA ILE A 61 -4.02 10.78 -0.43
C ILE A 61 -3.14 11.97 -0.04
N LEU A 62 -2.25 12.36 -0.94
CA LEU A 62 -1.48 13.60 -0.87
C LEU A 62 -1.80 14.44 -2.10
N VAL A 63 -2.35 15.63 -1.89
CA VAL A 63 -2.73 16.53 -2.98
C VAL A 63 -1.60 17.52 -3.26
N LYS A 64 -1.30 17.73 -4.55
CA LYS A 64 -0.34 18.73 -5.00
C LYS A 64 -1.07 20.04 -5.36
N PRO A 65 -0.75 21.20 -4.76
CA PRO A 65 -1.42 22.47 -5.07
C PRO A 65 -1.39 22.87 -6.54
N THR A 66 -0.34 22.51 -7.27
CA THR A 66 -0.24 22.78 -8.71
C THR A 66 -1.30 22.04 -9.53
N GLN A 67 -1.99 21.05 -8.98
CA GLN A 67 -3.08 20.31 -9.64
C GLN A 67 -4.46 20.86 -9.27
N MET A 68 -4.52 21.93 -8.46
CA MET A 68 -5.77 22.60 -8.04
C MET A 68 -5.97 23.95 -8.72
N ILE A 69 -5.11 24.31 -9.68
CA ILE A 69 -5.25 25.55 -10.45
C ILE A 69 -6.56 25.50 -11.25
N GLY A 70 -7.25 26.63 -11.34
CA GLY A 70 -8.49 26.76 -12.10
C GLY A 70 -8.66 28.16 -12.69
N GLY A 71 -9.52 28.29 -13.69
CA GLY A 71 -9.86 29.57 -14.31
C GLY A 71 -8.71 30.20 -15.11
N TYR A 72 -7.72 29.41 -15.53
CA TYR A 72 -6.54 29.92 -16.23
C TYR A 72 -6.31 29.20 -17.56
N ALA A 73 -7.16 29.50 -18.55
CA ALA A 73 -7.11 28.92 -19.90
C ALA A 73 -6.99 27.39 -19.87
N GLN A 74 -5.85 26.82 -20.28
CA GLN A 74 -5.60 25.37 -20.26
C GLN A 74 -5.59 24.76 -18.83
N LEU A 75 -5.36 25.57 -17.79
CA LEU A 75 -5.46 25.17 -16.39
C LEU A 75 -6.86 25.53 -15.87
N SER A 76 -7.87 24.94 -16.49
CA SER A 76 -9.27 25.06 -16.07
C SER A 76 -9.84 23.66 -15.82
N TYR A 77 -10.71 23.56 -14.82
CA TYR A 77 -11.35 22.30 -14.47
C TYR A 77 -12.25 21.80 -15.60
N GLY A 78 -12.26 20.48 -15.79
CA GLY A 78 -13.20 19.76 -16.62
C GLY A 78 -13.27 18.31 -16.14
N PHE A 79 -14.42 17.65 -16.30
CA PHE A 79 -14.59 16.29 -15.80
C PHE A 79 -13.55 15.35 -16.43
N ASN A 80 -12.70 14.76 -15.59
CA ASN A 80 -11.52 13.95 -15.96
C ASN A 80 -10.45 14.66 -16.82
N TYR A 81 -10.53 15.98 -16.99
CA TYR A 81 -9.53 16.77 -17.72
C TYR A 81 -8.44 17.34 -16.80
N TYR A 82 -8.82 17.93 -15.66
CA TYR A 82 -7.88 18.57 -14.74
C TYR A 82 -8.30 18.38 -13.28
N GLY A 83 -7.33 18.11 -12.40
CA GLY A 83 -7.54 17.98 -10.97
C GLY A 83 -6.43 17.20 -10.26
N PRO A 84 -6.49 17.10 -8.91
CA PRO A 84 -5.57 16.30 -8.12
C PRO A 84 -5.50 14.83 -8.54
N THR A 85 -4.28 14.29 -8.55
CA THR A 85 -4.02 12.87 -8.86
C THR A 85 -3.76 12.04 -7.61
N GLY A 86 -4.18 10.77 -7.59
CA GLY A 86 -3.87 9.82 -6.51
C GLY A 86 -2.46 9.22 -6.61
N ALA A 87 -1.42 10.04 -6.47
CA ALA A 87 -0.04 9.57 -6.46
C ALA A 87 0.28 8.73 -5.20
N GLN A 88 1.00 7.62 -5.35
CA GLN A 88 1.28 6.67 -4.25
C GLN A 88 2.67 6.02 -4.26
N ARG A 89 3.55 6.37 -5.22
CA ARG A 89 4.85 5.69 -5.41
C ARG A 89 5.94 6.16 -4.46
N ASP A 90 5.76 7.33 -3.86
CA ASP A 90 6.68 7.93 -2.89
C ASP A 90 6.51 7.34 -1.48
N GLU A 91 5.54 6.45 -1.27
CA GLU A 91 5.28 5.84 0.03
C GLU A 91 6.46 4.99 0.52
N VAL A 92 6.71 5.09 1.83
CA VAL A 92 7.76 4.35 2.52
C VAL A 92 7.12 3.53 3.62
N ILE A 93 7.54 2.27 3.70
CA ILE A 93 7.02 1.29 4.66
C ILE A 93 8.14 0.63 5.43
N VAL A 94 7.83 0.19 6.64
CA VAL A 94 8.65 -0.72 7.42
C VAL A 94 8.22 -2.15 7.08
N VAL A 95 9.18 -3.01 6.77
CA VAL A 95 8.96 -4.43 6.49
C VAL A 95 9.59 -5.27 7.59
N ARG A 96 8.82 -6.18 8.19
CA ARG A 96 9.32 -7.15 9.17
C ARG A 96 8.75 -8.55 8.92
N LYS A 97 9.44 -9.57 9.42
CA LYS A 97 8.85 -10.93 9.50
C LYS A 97 7.70 -10.93 10.51
N ALA A 98 6.58 -11.56 10.17
CA ALA A 98 5.37 -11.57 11.00
C ALA A 98 5.47 -12.50 12.23
N GLY A 99 6.35 -13.51 12.21
CA GLY A 99 6.43 -14.53 13.25
C GLY A 99 5.20 -15.46 13.24
N LYS A 100 4.61 -15.73 14.41
CA LYS A 100 3.37 -16.53 14.49
C LYS A 100 2.19 -15.80 13.83
N VAL A 101 1.50 -16.49 12.94
CA VAL A 101 0.34 -16.00 12.17
C VAL A 101 -0.94 -16.56 12.77
N ASP A 102 -1.91 -15.66 13.05
CA ASP A 102 -3.22 -16.00 13.59
C ASP A 102 -4.29 -15.66 12.52
N TRP A 103 -5.24 -16.57 12.28
CA TRP A 103 -6.23 -16.45 11.20
C TRP A 103 -7.59 -15.88 11.64
N TYR A 104 -7.82 -15.82 12.96
CA TYR A 104 -9.10 -15.38 13.55
C TYR A 104 -10.32 -16.18 13.03
N GLU A 105 -10.12 -17.46 12.73
CA GLU A 105 -11.18 -18.41 12.35
C GLU A 105 -11.37 -19.39 13.51
N ASP A 106 -12.09 -18.92 14.52
CA ASP A 106 -12.76 -19.75 15.54
C ASP A 106 -14.27 -19.72 15.28
#